data_AF-A0AAI8G194-F1
#
_entry.id   AF-A0AAI8G194-F1
#
_cell.length_a   1.000
_cell.length_b   1.000
_cell.length_c   1.000
_cell.angle_alpha   90.00
_cell.angle_beta   90.00
_cell.angle_gamma   90.00
#
_symmetry.space_group_name_H-M   'P 1'
#
loop_
_entity.id
_entity.type
_entity.pdbx_description
1 polymer ?
#
loop_
_entity_poly.entity_id
_entity_poly.type
_entity_poly.pdbx_seq_one_letter_code
_entity_poly.pdbx_strand_id
1 'polypeptide(L)'
;MELLAYKNDIEDLFARGFLKSHYLDIVTLESWKGEFSIMPDVQDAIFSNKKLSVTSPQPLSEVELCFEIERQIDHCRTVKYNRVQLYNQWNVIQRNYGHYDMIKFLQNNIYDLNDCYSFLYIVAENLKGYRTTDLSNTSRGLFANMGIRIDFENKTINKEWPAIKQGYINVNGDLASRANLGLTTKACKLLNSFKIPVSLGKKPKNDSLTMADSIKKKKMFYNAFAKAELEQITASLKPLKYKQITRSLKGEGYPTGICTLFYGAPGTGKTEGVYQNAKATGRAV
;
A
#
# COMPACT_ATOMS: atom_id res chain seq x y z
N MET A 1 36.15 -22.71 -5.26
CA MET A 1 36.41 -23.26 -3.90
C MET A 1 37.37 -22.37 -3.09
N GLU A 2 38.12 -21.45 -3.71
CA GLU A 2 39.06 -20.53 -3.01
C GLU A 2 38.38 -19.38 -2.25
N LEU A 3 37.20 -18.91 -2.68
CA LEU A 3 36.50 -17.79 -2.02
C LEU A 3 36.09 -18.09 -0.57
N LEU A 4 35.82 -19.36 -0.24
CA LEU A 4 35.45 -19.79 1.12
C LEU A 4 36.60 -19.62 2.11
N ALA A 5 37.85 -19.66 1.66
CA ALA A 5 39.02 -19.47 2.52
C ALA A 5 39.10 -18.03 3.05
N TYR A 6 38.62 -17.06 2.28
CA TYR A 6 38.61 -15.63 2.61
C TYR A 6 37.26 -15.15 3.16
N LYS A 7 36.37 -16.08 3.54
CA LYS A 7 35.03 -15.76 4.04
C LYS A 7 35.08 -14.71 5.16
N ASN A 8 35.89 -14.94 6.18
CA ASN A 8 35.97 -14.06 7.34
C ASN A 8 36.54 -12.69 6.98
N ASP A 9 37.49 -12.63 6.05
CA ASP A 9 38.09 -11.38 5.59
C ASP A 9 37.06 -10.55 4.81
N ILE A 10 36.28 -11.19 3.93
CA ILE A 10 35.21 -10.52 3.19
C ILE A 10 34.13 -10.02 4.15
N GLU A 11 33.75 -10.80 5.16
CA GLU A 11 32.82 -10.38 6.22
C GLU A 11 33.35 -9.19 7.02
N ASP A 12 34.64 -9.15 7.36
CA ASP A 12 35.28 -8.00 8.04
C ASP A 12 35.29 -6.75 7.16
N LEU A 13 35.54 -6.91 5.85
CA LEU A 13 35.47 -5.79 4.90
C LEU A 13 34.06 -5.20 4.80
N PHE A 14 33.03 -6.04 4.81
CA PHE A 14 31.66 -5.56 4.93
C PHE A 14 31.41 -4.87 6.28
N ALA A 15 31.81 -5.48 7.40
CA ALA A 15 31.57 -4.91 8.74
C ALA A 15 32.22 -3.52 8.94
N ARG A 16 33.33 -3.27 8.24
CA ARG A 16 34.03 -1.99 8.22
C ARG A 16 33.50 -1.01 7.17
N GLY A 17 32.52 -1.42 6.36
CA GLY A 17 31.88 -0.61 5.33
C GLY A 17 32.69 -0.49 4.03
N PHE A 18 33.69 -1.34 3.81
CA PHE A 18 34.49 -1.25 2.57
C PHE A 18 33.76 -1.83 1.35
N LEU A 19 32.86 -2.79 1.59
CA LEU A 19 32.08 -3.46 0.56
C LEU A 19 30.59 -3.18 0.77
N LYS A 20 29.85 -3.12 -0.34
CA LYS A 20 28.39 -3.10 -0.36
C LYS A 20 27.87 -4.26 -1.20
N SER A 21 26.79 -4.90 -0.73
CA SER A 21 26.16 -5.97 -1.50
C SER A 21 25.26 -5.32 -2.55
N HIS A 22 25.21 -5.90 -3.74
CA HIS A 22 24.22 -5.47 -4.74
C HIS A 22 22.80 -5.94 -4.38
N TYR A 23 22.67 -6.84 -3.39
CA TYR A 23 21.40 -7.46 -3.03
C TYR A 23 20.86 -7.05 -1.67
N LEU A 24 21.72 -6.52 -0.80
CA LEU A 24 21.38 -6.12 0.56
C LEU A 24 22.03 -4.76 0.83
N ASP A 25 21.25 -3.78 1.29
CA ASP A 25 21.83 -2.56 1.89
C ASP A 25 22.42 -2.85 3.28
N ILE A 26 22.18 -4.06 3.80
CA ILE A 26 22.74 -4.55 5.05
C ILE A 26 23.95 -5.44 4.86
N VAL A 27 24.92 -5.23 5.74
CA VAL A 27 26.03 -6.13 5.96
C VAL A 27 25.57 -7.28 6.82
N THR A 28 25.73 -8.49 6.30
CA THR A 28 25.35 -9.72 6.96
C THR A 28 26.49 -10.72 6.83
N LEU A 29 26.55 -11.70 7.73
CA LEU A 29 27.47 -12.85 7.65
C LEU A 29 27.31 -13.70 6.37
N GLU A 30 26.38 -13.34 5.48
CA GLU A 30 26.17 -14.02 4.21
C GLU A 30 26.24 -13.07 3.00
N SER A 31 26.53 -11.78 3.20
CA SER A 31 26.58 -10.78 2.12
C SER A 31 27.67 -11.08 1.08
N TRP A 32 28.67 -11.90 1.44
CA TRP A 32 29.71 -12.40 0.53
C TRP A 32 29.23 -13.47 -0.48
N LYS A 33 28.05 -14.08 -0.25
CA LYS A 33 27.50 -15.13 -1.13
C LYS A 33 26.86 -14.59 -2.41
N GLY A 34 26.78 -13.27 -2.57
CA GLY A 34 26.26 -12.60 -3.76
C GLY A 34 27.28 -11.66 -4.42
N GLU A 35 26.90 -11.00 -5.50
CA GLU A 35 27.64 -9.89 -6.09
C GLU A 35 27.75 -8.74 -5.08
N PHE A 36 28.97 -8.22 -4.95
CA PHE A 36 29.29 -7.07 -4.14
C PHE A 36 30.27 -6.17 -4.87
N SER A 37 30.25 -4.89 -4.51
CA SER A 37 31.17 -3.89 -5.03
C SER A 37 31.87 -3.16 -3.90
N ILE A 38 33.03 -2.59 -4.22
CA ILE A 38 33.72 -1.66 -3.33
C ILE A 38 32.83 -0.41 -3.19
N MET A 39 32.71 0.11 -1.96
CA MET A 39 31.94 1.32 -1.73
C MET A 39 32.51 2.51 -2.55
N PRO A 40 31.65 3.36 -3.15
CA PRO A 40 32.12 4.51 -3.93
C PRO A 40 33.10 5.41 -3.16
N ASP A 41 32.83 5.68 -1.88
CA ASP A 41 33.70 6.49 -1.02
C ASP A 41 35.11 5.89 -0.88
N VAL A 42 35.22 4.55 -0.89
CA VAL A 42 36.51 3.85 -0.87
C VAL A 42 37.23 4.03 -2.19
N GLN A 43 36.51 3.86 -3.31
CA GLN A 43 37.06 4.08 -4.64
C GLN A 43 37.55 5.53 -4.79
N ASP A 44 36.72 6.50 -4.40
CA ASP A 44 37.02 7.93 -4.49
C ASP A 44 38.21 8.34 -3.62
N ALA A 45 38.34 7.77 -2.42
CA ALA A 45 39.48 8.00 -1.55
C ALA A 45 40.78 7.45 -2.17
N ILE A 46 40.74 6.26 -2.77
CA ILE A 46 41.88 5.66 -3.47
C ILE A 46 42.25 6.53 -4.68
N PHE A 47 41.29 6.90 -5.53
CA PHE A 47 41.52 7.70 -6.73
C PHE A 47 42.01 9.12 -6.41
N SER A 48 41.49 9.74 -5.34
CA SER A 48 41.84 11.10 -4.94
C SER A 48 43.03 11.16 -3.98
N ASN A 49 43.64 10.03 -3.62
CA ASN A 49 44.67 9.90 -2.58
C ASN A 49 44.30 10.62 -1.28
N LYS A 50 43.04 10.50 -0.85
CA LYS A 50 42.51 11.11 0.37
C LYS A 50 42.48 10.09 1.50
N LYS A 51 42.59 10.56 2.73
CA LYS A 51 42.39 9.71 3.91
C LYS A 51 41.00 9.11 3.85
N LEU A 52 40.95 7.79 3.86
CA LEU A 52 39.72 7.04 3.83
C LEU A 52 38.92 7.25 5.12
N SER A 53 37.66 7.66 4.97
CA SER A 53 36.72 7.84 6.08
C SER A 53 35.46 7.02 5.78
N VAL A 54 35.54 5.71 5.99
CA VAL A 54 34.37 4.84 5.91
C VAL A 54 33.73 4.75 7.29
N THR A 55 32.41 4.84 7.33
CA THR A 55 31.64 4.61 8.54
C THR A 55 31.13 3.18 8.52
N SER A 56 31.27 2.45 9.63
CA SER A 56 30.66 1.12 9.74
C SER A 56 29.14 1.21 9.53
N PRO A 57 28.54 0.24 8.83
CA PRO A 57 27.10 0.18 8.64
C PRO A 57 26.39 0.18 10.00
N GLN A 58 25.39 1.05 10.15
CA GLN A 58 24.53 1.04 11.33
C GLN A 58 23.46 -0.05 11.19
N PRO A 59 23.02 -0.67 12.30
CA PRO A 59 21.90 -1.60 12.26
C PRO A 59 20.62 -0.88 11.80
N LEU A 60 19.81 -1.55 10.99
CA LEU A 60 18.54 -1.00 10.53
C LEU A 60 17.58 -0.81 11.70
N SER A 61 16.86 0.30 11.73
CA SER A 61 15.64 0.46 12.53
C SER A 61 14.54 -0.52 12.07
N GLU A 62 13.51 -0.72 12.90
CA GLU A 62 12.35 -1.56 12.52
C GLU A 62 11.67 -1.09 11.22
N VAL A 63 11.64 0.22 10.98
CA VAL A 63 11.08 0.82 9.76
C VAL A 63 11.95 0.53 8.54
N GLU A 64 13.26 0.72 8.67
CA GLU A 64 14.21 0.43 7.59
C GLU A 64 14.23 -1.06 7.25
N LEU A 65 14.05 -1.93 8.25
CA LEU A 65 13.91 -3.37 8.04
C LEU A 65 12.68 -3.73 7.19
N CYS A 66 11.55 -3.03 7.36
CA CYS A 66 10.39 -3.22 6.47
C CYS A 66 10.74 -2.87 5.01
N PHE A 67 11.45 -1.77 4.79
CA PHE A 67 11.84 -1.35 3.44
C PHE A 67 12.89 -2.28 2.81
N GLU A 68 13.80 -2.84 3.61
CA GLU A 68 14.76 -3.84 3.14
C GLU A 68 14.04 -5.11 2.62
N ILE A 69 13.03 -5.58 3.34
CA ILE A 69 12.23 -6.75 2.93
C ILE A 69 11.43 -6.47 1.66
N GLU A 70 10.84 -5.28 1.59
CA GLU A 70 10.12 -4.83 0.40
C GLU A 70 11.03 -4.79 -0.83
N ARG A 71 12.25 -4.27 -0.68
CA ARG A 71 13.24 -4.26 -1.74
C ARG A 71 13.63 -5.67 -2.16
N GLN A 72 13.82 -6.61 -1.22
CA GLN A 72 14.10 -8.01 -1.55
C GLN A 72 12.99 -8.62 -2.41
N ILE A 73 11.73 -8.35 -2.06
CA ILE A 73 10.56 -8.81 -2.84
C ILE A 73 10.54 -8.19 -4.24
N ASP A 74 10.88 -6.91 -4.36
CA ASP A 74 10.97 -6.24 -5.65
C ASP A 74 12.13 -6.77 -6.52
N HIS A 75 13.25 -7.14 -5.91
CA HIS A 75 14.33 -7.82 -6.63
C HIS A 75 13.90 -9.22 -7.12
N CYS A 76 13.09 -9.94 -6.34
CA CYS A 76 12.47 -11.19 -6.80
C CYS A 76 11.57 -11.03 -8.02
N ARG A 77 11.03 -9.83 -8.30
CA ARG A 77 10.24 -9.54 -9.51
C ARG A 77 11.11 -9.38 -10.75
N THR A 78 12.31 -8.85 -10.60
CA THR A 78 13.18 -8.41 -11.71
C THR A 78 14.25 -9.45 -12.06
N VAL A 79 14.69 -10.22 -11.07
CA VAL A 79 15.69 -11.29 -11.21
C VAL A 79 15.05 -12.58 -10.73
N LYS A 80 15.36 -13.73 -11.36
CA LYS A 80 14.95 -15.07 -10.89
C LYS A 80 15.63 -15.39 -9.55
N TYR A 81 15.18 -14.74 -8.48
CA TYR A 81 15.66 -14.97 -7.13
C TYR A 81 15.16 -16.33 -6.63
N ASN A 82 16.03 -17.08 -5.96
CA ASN A 82 15.71 -18.43 -5.52
C ASN A 82 15.10 -18.39 -4.10
N ARG A 83 14.06 -19.18 -3.84
CA ARG A 83 13.42 -19.37 -2.52
C ARG A 83 14.43 -19.68 -1.41
N VAL A 84 15.54 -20.35 -1.74
CA VAL A 84 16.65 -20.63 -0.82
C VAL A 84 17.29 -19.33 -0.29
N GLN A 85 17.40 -18.29 -1.12
CA GLN A 85 17.99 -17.01 -0.71
C GLN A 85 17.07 -16.24 0.24
N LEU A 86 15.75 -16.21 0.00
CA LEU A 86 14.79 -15.60 0.93
C LEU A 86 14.79 -16.32 2.29
N TYR A 87 14.90 -17.65 2.30
CA TYR A 87 15.00 -18.41 3.55
C TYR A 87 16.29 -18.09 4.32
N ASN A 88 17.41 -18.00 3.61
CA ASN A 88 18.69 -17.61 4.20
C ASN A 88 18.64 -16.18 4.77
N GLN A 89 18.06 -15.24 4.02
CA GLN A 89 17.86 -13.86 4.46
C GLN A 89 17.00 -13.77 5.70
N TRP A 90 15.92 -14.56 5.79
CA TRP A 90 15.10 -14.61 6.99
C TRP A 90 15.88 -15.10 8.20
N ASN A 91 16.70 -16.14 8.06
CA ASN A 91 17.55 -16.61 9.15
C ASN A 91 18.51 -15.52 9.63
N VAL A 92 19.05 -14.72 8.70
CA VAL A 92 19.90 -13.57 9.02
C VAL A 92 19.09 -12.49 9.77
N ILE A 93 17.88 -12.18 9.31
CA ILE A 93 16.99 -11.22 9.98
C ILE A 93 16.67 -11.68 11.40
N GLN A 94 16.33 -12.95 11.58
CA GLN A 94 16.03 -13.51 12.90
C GLN A 94 17.23 -13.46 13.85
N ARG A 95 18.45 -13.75 13.36
CA ARG A 95 19.66 -13.70 14.19
C ARG A 95 20.04 -12.29 14.62
N ASN A 96 19.98 -11.33 13.70
CA ASN A 96 20.47 -9.97 13.95
C ASN A 96 19.39 -9.04 14.52
N TYR A 97 18.14 -9.23 14.12
CA TYR A 97 17.00 -8.37 14.45
C TYR A 97 15.89 -9.08 15.21
N GLY A 98 16.10 -10.32 15.67
CA GLY A 98 15.10 -11.08 16.46
C GLY A 98 14.70 -10.43 17.79
N HIS A 99 15.46 -9.42 18.25
CA HIS A 99 15.13 -8.65 19.43
C HIS A 99 14.02 -7.60 19.20
N TYR A 100 13.75 -7.24 17.94
CA TYR A 100 12.68 -6.31 17.54
C TYR A 100 11.29 -6.90 17.80
N ASP A 101 10.39 -6.06 18.29
CA ASP A 101 9.06 -6.51 18.74
C ASP A 101 8.22 -6.97 17.55
N MET A 102 8.40 -6.33 16.39
CA MET A 102 7.81 -6.78 15.13
C MET A 102 8.27 -8.20 14.74
N ILE A 103 9.56 -8.52 14.91
CA ILE A 103 10.10 -9.84 14.54
C ILE A 103 9.65 -10.91 15.53
N LYS A 104 9.65 -10.62 16.84
CA LYS A 104 9.08 -11.50 17.87
C LYS A 104 7.59 -11.76 17.62
N PHE A 105 6.84 -10.72 17.25
CA PHE A 105 5.43 -10.85 16.92
C PHE A 105 5.23 -11.84 15.77
N LEU A 106 5.99 -11.70 14.68
CA LEU A 106 5.89 -12.59 13.53
C LEU A 106 6.24 -14.03 13.90
N GLN A 107 7.34 -14.26 14.61
CA GLN A 107 7.75 -15.60 15.03
C GLN A 107 6.69 -16.33 15.89
N ASN A 108 5.93 -15.59 16.69
CA ASN A 108 4.93 -16.16 17.60
C ASN A 108 3.54 -16.30 16.98
N ASN A 109 3.24 -15.57 15.90
CA ASN A 109 1.86 -15.47 15.37
C ASN A 109 1.74 -15.85 13.89
N ILE A 110 2.84 -15.82 13.14
CA ILE A 110 2.89 -16.10 11.69
C ILE A 110 4.01 -17.11 11.43
N TYR A 111 3.62 -18.37 11.22
CA TYR A 111 4.56 -19.49 11.19
C TYR A 111 5.22 -19.72 9.83
N ASP A 112 4.54 -19.38 8.72
CA ASP A 112 5.08 -19.55 7.37
C ASP A 112 5.93 -18.35 6.95
N LEU A 113 7.10 -18.62 6.37
CA LEU A 113 8.03 -17.61 5.87
C LEU A 113 7.35 -16.65 4.89
N ASN A 114 6.56 -17.18 3.95
CA ASN A 114 5.95 -16.35 2.93
C ASN A 114 4.84 -15.48 3.54
N ASP A 115 4.15 -15.98 4.56
CA ASP A 115 3.17 -15.19 5.30
C ASP A 115 3.84 -14.01 6.03
N CYS A 116 5.02 -14.23 6.63
CA CYS A 116 5.82 -13.17 7.25
C CYS A 116 6.26 -12.11 6.23
N TYR A 117 6.84 -12.53 5.10
CA TYR A 117 7.25 -11.63 4.03
C TYR A 117 6.06 -10.86 3.44
N SER A 118 4.92 -11.53 3.24
CA SER A 118 3.68 -10.90 2.74
C SER A 118 3.17 -9.83 3.71
N PHE A 119 3.19 -10.10 5.01
CA PHE A 119 2.77 -9.13 6.02
C PHE A 119 3.70 -7.91 6.04
N LEU A 120 5.01 -8.15 6.09
CA LEU A 120 6.02 -7.08 6.13
C LEU A 120 6.01 -6.21 4.86
N TYR A 121 5.74 -6.82 3.70
CA TYR A 121 5.54 -6.09 2.45
C TYR A 121 4.38 -5.09 2.55
N ILE A 122 3.22 -5.53 3.05
CA ILE A 122 2.05 -4.65 3.22
C ILE A 122 2.35 -3.52 4.23
N VAL A 123 3.12 -3.82 5.29
CA VAL A 123 3.58 -2.79 6.24
C VAL A 123 4.47 -1.76 5.55
N ALA A 124 5.43 -2.21 4.74
CA ALA A 124 6.32 -1.33 3.98
C ALA A 124 5.55 -0.44 2.98
N GLU A 125 4.60 -1.02 2.24
CA GLU A 125 3.72 -0.28 1.33
C GLU A 125 2.91 0.79 2.08
N ASN A 126 2.42 0.49 3.29
CA ASN A 126 1.75 1.47 4.14
C ASN A 126 2.67 2.62 4.57
N LEU A 127 3.92 2.30 4.90
CA LEU A 127 4.93 3.31 5.26
C LEU A 127 5.31 4.21 4.07
N LYS A 128 5.21 3.71 2.83
CA LYS A 128 5.32 4.53 1.60
C LYS A 128 4.07 5.40 1.33
N GLY A 129 3.00 5.21 2.10
CA GLY A 129 1.73 5.94 1.96
C GLY A 129 0.64 5.19 1.19
N TYR A 130 0.89 3.96 0.71
CA TYR A 130 -0.11 3.12 0.07
C TYR A 130 -1.02 2.48 1.11
N ARG A 131 -2.32 2.81 1.07
CA ARG A 131 -3.29 2.33 2.07
C ARG A 131 -3.68 0.88 1.88
N THR A 132 -3.70 0.47 0.62
CA THR A 132 -4.01 -0.89 0.21
C THR A 132 -3.08 -1.30 -0.91
N THR A 133 -2.81 -2.59 -0.99
CA THR A 133 -1.97 -3.18 -2.02
C THR A 133 -2.77 -4.21 -2.80
N ASP A 134 -2.63 -4.21 -4.12
CA ASP A 134 -3.27 -5.20 -5.00
C ASP A 134 -2.73 -6.61 -4.69
N LEU A 135 -3.63 -7.57 -4.50
CA LEU A 135 -3.28 -8.94 -4.12
C LEU A 135 -2.45 -9.62 -5.22
N SER A 136 -2.87 -9.51 -6.48
CA SER A 136 -2.17 -10.14 -7.62
C SER A 136 -0.80 -9.52 -7.90
N ASN A 137 -0.59 -8.24 -7.60
CA ASN A 137 0.71 -7.58 -7.68
C ASN A 137 1.62 -8.00 -6.52
N THR A 138 1.06 -8.05 -5.31
CA THR A 138 1.76 -8.52 -4.11
C THR A 138 2.27 -9.94 -4.31
N SER A 139 1.38 -10.86 -4.66
CA SER A 139 1.69 -12.28 -4.85
C SER A 139 2.73 -12.53 -5.95
N ARG A 140 2.73 -11.73 -7.03
CA ARG A 140 3.71 -11.84 -8.12
C ARG A 140 5.15 -11.57 -7.69
N GLY A 141 5.36 -10.69 -6.72
CA GLY A 141 6.72 -10.44 -6.19
C GLY A 141 7.19 -11.50 -5.21
N LEU A 142 6.26 -12.10 -4.49
CA LEU A 142 6.55 -13.07 -3.44
C LEU A 142 6.71 -14.50 -3.96
N PHE A 143 5.97 -14.87 -5.00
CA PHE A 143 5.85 -16.25 -5.45
C PHE A 143 6.15 -16.39 -6.94
N ALA A 144 7.36 -16.86 -7.26
CA ALA A 144 7.76 -17.16 -8.64
C ALA A 144 6.98 -18.34 -9.25
N ASN A 145 6.56 -19.31 -8.44
CA ASN A 145 5.77 -20.45 -8.89
C ASN A 145 4.27 -20.09 -8.94
N MET A 146 3.67 -20.23 -10.13
CA MET A 146 2.25 -19.90 -10.35
C MET A 146 1.29 -20.69 -9.46
N GLY A 147 1.56 -21.98 -9.21
CA GLY A 147 0.72 -22.81 -8.35
C GLY A 147 0.71 -22.32 -6.91
N ILE A 148 1.89 -22.06 -6.33
CA ILE A 148 2.01 -21.49 -4.98
C ILE A 148 1.35 -20.11 -4.91
N ARG A 149 1.46 -19.31 -5.98
CA ARG A 149 0.82 -18.00 -6.07
C ARG A 149 -0.70 -18.11 -6.02
N ILE A 150 -1.28 -18.99 -6.83
CA ILE A 150 -2.73 -19.23 -6.85
C ILE A 150 -3.21 -19.74 -5.49
N ASP A 151 -2.46 -20.64 -4.85
CA ASP A 151 -2.81 -21.14 -3.52
C ASP A 151 -2.83 -20.02 -2.47
N PHE A 152 -1.84 -19.13 -2.49
CA PHE A 152 -1.82 -17.96 -1.60
C PHE A 152 -2.97 -16.99 -1.88
N GLU A 153 -3.23 -16.70 -3.16
CA GLU A 153 -4.33 -15.83 -3.59
C GLU A 153 -5.69 -16.40 -3.14
N ASN A 154 -5.93 -17.70 -3.35
CA ASN A 154 -7.15 -18.38 -2.92
C ASN A 154 -7.30 -18.39 -1.40
N LYS A 155 -6.23 -18.73 -0.65
CA LYS A 155 -6.22 -18.64 0.82
C LYS A 155 -6.54 -17.23 1.29
N THR A 156 -6.07 -16.21 0.57
CA THR A 156 -6.32 -14.82 0.93
C THR A 156 -7.78 -14.43 0.69
N ILE A 157 -8.34 -14.76 -0.48
CA ILE A 157 -9.75 -14.50 -0.82
C ILE A 157 -10.71 -15.24 0.14
N ASN A 158 -10.40 -16.50 0.45
CA ASN A 158 -11.18 -17.31 1.39
C ASN A 158 -10.96 -16.92 2.86
N LYS A 159 -10.17 -15.87 3.13
CA LYS A 159 -9.84 -15.37 4.48
C LYS A 159 -9.17 -16.42 5.36
N GLU A 160 -8.41 -17.31 4.74
CA GLU A 160 -7.70 -18.40 5.40
C GLU A 160 -6.25 -18.05 5.77
N TRP A 161 -5.68 -17.01 5.15
CA TRP A 161 -4.35 -16.50 5.49
C TRP A 161 -4.28 -16.10 6.99
N PRO A 162 -3.27 -16.55 7.78
CA PRO A 162 -3.23 -16.31 9.22
C PRO A 162 -3.35 -14.84 9.63
N ALA A 163 -2.72 -13.92 8.88
CA ALA A 163 -2.81 -12.49 9.15
C ALA A 163 -4.25 -11.95 9.00
N ILE A 164 -5.06 -12.55 8.13
CA ILE A 164 -6.49 -12.23 7.98
C ILE A 164 -7.31 -12.87 9.10
N LYS A 165 -7.11 -14.17 9.38
CA LYS A 165 -7.82 -14.88 10.47
C LYS A 165 -7.65 -14.19 11.82
N GLN A 166 -6.45 -13.70 12.09
CA GLN A 166 -6.12 -13.00 13.33
C GLN A 166 -6.54 -11.53 13.31
N GLY A 167 -7.12 -11.04 12.21
CA GLY A 167 -7.67 -9.70 12.07
C GLY A 167 -6.60 -8.61 12.00
N TYR A 168 -5.42 -8.90 11.45
CA TYR A 168 -4.38 -7.91 11.20
C TYR A 168 -4.50 -7.31 9.79
N ILE A 169 -4.87 -8.12 8.80
CA ILE A 169 -5.09 -7.71 7.42
C ILE A 169 -6.57 -7.81 7.06
N ASN A 170 -7.08 -6.82 6.31
CA ASN A 170 -8.35 -6.94 5.61
C ASN A 170 -8.13 -7.23 4.12
N VAL A 171 -9.06 -7.98 3.53
CA VAL A 171 -9.13 -8.23 2.09
C VAL A 171 -10.47 -7.67 1.58
N ASN A 172 -10.41 -6.85 0.54
CA ASN A 172 -11.58 -6.29 -0.13
C ASN A 172 -11.58 -6.72 -1.60
N GLY A 173 -12.52 -7.59 -1.97
CA GLY A 173 -12.65 -8.16 -3.32
C GLY A 173 -13.04 -9.63 -3.24
N ASP A 174 -13.65 -10.13 -4.31
CA ASP A 174 -14.11 -11.51 -4.48
C ASP A 174 -13.20 -12.33 -5.41
N LEU A 175 -12.33 -11.66 -6.18
CA LEU A 175 -11.38 -12.26 -7.09
C LEU A 175 -10.00 -11.66 -6.88
N ALA A 176 -8.95 -12.49 -7.00
CA ALA A 176 -7.58 -12.08 -6.74
C ALA A 176 -7.14 -10.83 -7.52
N SER A 177 -7.51 -10.74 -8.81
CA SER A 177 -7.19 -9.61 -9.69
C SER A 177 -7.93 -8.31 -9.38
N ARG A 178 -8.89 -8.35 -8.45
CA ARG A 178 -9.68 -7.20 -8.00
C ARG A 178 -9.59 -7.01 -6.48
N ALA A 179 -8.77 -7.82 -5.81
CA ALA A 179 -8.68 -7.84 -4.37
C ALA A 179 -7.56 -6.92 -3.88
N ASN A 180 -7.88 -6.12 -2.88
CA ASN A 180 -6.96 -5.21 -2.23
C ASN A 180 -6.79 -5.62 -0.77
N LEU A 181 -5.53 -5.62 -0.32
CA LEU A 181 -5.13 -5.92 1.05
C LEU A 181 -4.82 -4.64 1.80
N GLY A 182 -5.15 -4.54 3.08
CA GLY A 182 -4.81 -3.38 3.90
C GLY A 182 -4.65 -3.72 5.38
N LEU A 183 -4.00 -2.82 6.11
CA LEU A 183 -3.87 -2.94 7.56
C LEU A 183 -5.21 -2.64 8.24
N THR A 184 -5.55 -3.45 9.23
CA THR A 184 -6.71 -3.21 10.11
C THR A 184 -6.36 -2.25 11.25
N THR A 185 -7.38 -1.73 11.93
CA THR A 185 -7.19 -0.93 13.15
C THR A 185 -6.40 -1.67 14.22
N LYS A 186 -6.60 -2.98 14.32
CA LYS A 186 -5.86 -3.85 15.25
C LYS A 186 -4.37 -3.86 14.89
N ALA A 187 -4.02 -4.11 13.63
CA ALA A 187 -2.64 -4.09 13.17
C ALA A 187 -1.97 -2.72 13.35
N CYS A 188 -2.65 -1.62 13.01
CA CYS A 188 -2.06 -0.30 13.18
C CYS A 188 -1.78 0.02 14.66
N LYS A 189 -2.66 -0.34 15.59
CA LYS A 189 -2.40 -0.15 17.02
C LYS A 189 -1.19 -0.97 17.49
N LEU A 190 -1.09 -2.22 17.04
CA LEU A 190 0.02 -3.11 17.36
C LEU A 190 1.35 -2.55 16.83
N LEU A 191 1.42 -2.24 15.54
CA LEU A 191 2.64 -1.76 14.89
C LEU A 191 3.09 -0.39 15.45
N ASN A 192 2.15 0.50 15.78
CA ASN A 192 2.49 1.74 16.47
C ASN A 192 3.08 1.51 17.87
N SER A 193 2.66 0.45 18.58
CA SER A 193 3.28 0.09 19.86
C SER A 193 4.74 -0.37 19.72
N PHE A 194 5.11 -0.85 18.52
CA PHE A 194 6.49 -1.18 18.15
C PHE A 194 7.25 0.04 17.61
N LYS A 195 6.67 1.24 17.66
CA LYS A 195 7.24 2.48 17.08
C LYS A 195 7.33 2.47 15.55
N ILE A 196 6.53 1.64 14.88
CA ILE A 196 6.37 1.63 13.42
C ILE A 196 5.18 2.53 13.06
N PRO A 197 5.39 3.70 12.43
CA PRO A 197 4.36 4.74 12.26
C PRO A 197 3.40 4.44 11.11
N VAL A 198 2.76 3.28 11.14
CA VAL A 198 1.71 2.92 10.18
C VAL A 198 0.44 3.71 10.44
N SER A 199 -0.29 3.99 9.37
CA SER A 199 -1.56 4.69 9.46
C SER A 199 -2.66 3.92 8.74
N LEU A 200 -3.84 3.89 9.36
CA LEU A 200 -5.08 3.57 8.64
C LEU A 200 -5.40 4.66 7.61
N GLY A 201 -4.87 5.87 7.86
CA GLY A 201 -5.37 7.12 7.34
C GLY A 201 -6.82 7.35 7.77
N LYS A 202 -7.23 8.60 8.03
CA LYS A 202 -8.66 8.95 7.84
C LYS A 202 -9.02 8.50 6.42
N LYS A 203 -10.20 7.88 6.20
CA LYS A 203 -10.75 7.68 4.83
C LYS A 203 -10.32 8.89 3.99
N PRO A 204 -9.84 8.71 2.75
CA PRO A 204 -9.68 9.87 1.89
C PRO A 204 -10.99 10.65 2.07
N LYS A 205 -10.92 11.90 2.53
CA LYS A 205 -12.00 12.79 2.13
C LYS A 205 -12.02 12.58 0.63
N ASN A 206 -13.17 12.23 0.09
CA ASN A 206 -13.34 12.26 -1.35
C ASN A 206 -13.05 13.71 -1.72
N ASP A 207 -11.79 14.07 -1.95
CA ASP A 207 -11.36 15.43 -2.26
C ASP A 207 -11.89 15.84 -3.64
N SER A 208 -12.43 14.87 -4.39
CA SER A 208 -13.23 15.07 -5.60
C SER A 208 -14.71 15.39 -5.35
N LEU A 209 -15.25 15.18 -4.13
CA LEU A 209 -16.67 15.41 -3.84
C LEU A 209 -16.86 16.52 -2.80
N THR A 210 -17.54 17.57 -3.22
CA THR A 210 -18.02 18.66 -2.40
C THR A 210 -19.25 18.21 -1.62
N MET A 211 -19.16 18.18 -0.30
CA MET A 211 -20.29 17.81 0.56
C MET A 211 -21.36 18.91 0.56
N ALA A 212 -22.64 18.53 0.60
CA ALA A 212 -23.77 19.47 0.65
C ALA A 212 -23.63 20.56 1.73
N ASP A 213 -23.06 20.19 2.88
CA ASP A 213 -22.91 21.07 4.04
C ASP A 213 -21.81 22.12 3.82
N SER A 214 -20.77 21.82 3.03
CA SER A 214 -19.69 22.77 2.74
C SER A 214 -20.05 23.77 1.63
N ILE A 215 -21.12 23.54 0.87
CA ILE A 215 -21.60 24.46 -0.17
C ILE A 215 -22.20 25.70 0.48
N LYS A 216 -21.74 26.90 0.15
CA LYS A 216 -22.36 28.15 0.64
C LYS A 216 -23.69 28.40 -0.08
N LYS A 217 -24.75 28.73 0.66
CA LYS A 217 -26.04 29.08 0.06
C LYS A 217 -25.92 30.40 -0.70
N LYS A 218 -26.28 30.41 -1.98
CA LYS A 218 -26.32 31.63 -2.81
C LYS A 218 -27.74 31.87 -3.31
N LYS A 219 -28.12 33.15 -3.44
CA LYS A 219 -29.39 33.53 -4.05
C LYS A 219 -29.22 33.49 -5.57
N MET A 220 -29.95 32.59 -6.22
CA MET A 220 -29.94 32.48 -7.69
C MET A 220 -31.09 33.27 -8.30
N PHE A 221 -30.85 33.88 -9.45
CA PHE A 221 -31.85 34.65 -10.21
C PHE A 221 -32.09 33.95 -11.54
N TYR A 222 -33.29 33.39 -11.71
CA TYR A 222 -33.72 32.71 -12.92
C TYR A 222 -35.01 33.35 -13.42
N ASN A 223 -35.26 33.27 -14.72
CA ASN A 223 -36.59 33.58 -15.26
C ASN A 223 -37.61 32.53 -14.78
N ALA A 224 -38.90 32.82 -14.98
CA ALA A 224 -39.97 31.94 -14.50
C ALA A 224 -39.86 30.50 -15.05
N PHE A 225 -39.48 30.35 -16.32
CA PHE A 225 -39.36 29.06 -16.99
C PHE A 225 -38.22 28.21 -16.40
N ALA A 226 -36.99 28.73 -16.39
CA ALA A 226 -35.82 28.03 -15.86
C ALA A 226 -35.95 27.73 -14.36
N LYS A 227 -36.62 28.63 -13.61
CA LYS A 227 -36.91 28.40 -12.20
C LYS A 227 -37.82 27.18 -12.01
N ALA A 228 -38.89 27.05 -12.79
CA ALA A 228 -39.81 25.93 -12.71
C ALA A 228 -39.13 24.59 -13.04
N GLU A 229 -38.31 24.54 -14.10
CA GLU A 229 -37.54 23.33 -14.46
C GLU A 229 -36.57 22.91 -13.35
N LEU A 230 -35.83 23.88 -12.78
CA LEU A 230 -34.90 23.62 -11.68
C LEU A 230 -35.60 23.14 -10.41
N GLU A 231 -36.77 23.69 -10.08
CA GLU A 231 -37.57 23.25 -8.95
C GLU A 231 -38.07 21.81 -9.15
N GLN A 232 -38.45 21.44 -10.38
CA GLN A 232 -38.86 20.07 -10.72
C GLN A 232 -37.70 19.07 -10.59
N ILE A 233 -36.50 19.45 -11.05
CA ILE A 233 -35.28 18.64 -10.86
C ILE A 233 -34.98 18.49 -9.37
N THR A 234 -34.97 19.60 -8.62
CA THR A 234 -34.72 19.60 -7.16
C THR A 234 -35.71 18.67 -6.44
N ALA A 235 -37.00 18.79 -6.75
CA ALA A 235 -38.06 18.00 -6.15
C ALA A 235 -37.90 16.50 -6.46
N SER A 236 -37.55 16.16 -7.70
CA SER A 236 -37.32 14.77 -8.14
C SER A 236 -36.12 14.13 -7.42
N LEU A 237 -35.12 14.95 -7.08
CA LEU A 237 -33.97 14.50 -6.33
C LEU A 237 -34.25 14.36 -4.82
N LYS A 238 -35.30 14.94 -4.22
CA LYS A 238 -35.52 14.76 -2.78
C LYS A 238 -35.62 13.27 -2.39
N PRO A 239 -35.05 12.83 -1.24
CA PRO A 239 -34.85 11.40 -0.95
C PRO A 239 -36.08 10.50 -1.12
N LEU A 240 -37.25 10.95 -0.65
CA LEU A 240 -38.50 10.20 -0.78
C LEU A 240 -38.98 10.12 -2.24
N LYS A 241 -38.96 11.24 -2.95
CA LYS A 241 -39.43 11.32 -4.34
C LYS A 241 -38.50 10.57 -5.28
N TYR A 242 -37.19 10.70 -5.08
CA TYR A 242 -36.17 9.94 -5.81
C TYR A 242 -36.40 8.43 -5.67
N LYS A 243 -36.61 7.94 -4.44
CA LYS A 243 -36.91 6.51 -4.20
C LYS A 243 -38.20 6.06 -4.91
N GLN A 244 -39.24 6.88 -4.93
CA GLN A 244 -40.48 6.59 -5.65
C GLN A 244 -40.22 6.47 -7.16
N ILE A 245 -39.54 7.46 -7.75
CA ILE A 245 -39.19 7.48 -9.18
C ILE A 245 -38.37 6.24 -9.55
N THR A 246 -37.31 5.95 -8.80
CA THR A 246 -36.43 4.80 -9.09
C THR A 246 -37.15 3.46 -8.96
N ARG A 247 -38.11 3.33 -8.02
CA ARG A 247 -38.92 2.11 -7.87
C ARG A 247 -39.86 1.90 -9.04
N SER A 248 -40.52 2.97 -9.49
CA SER A 248 -41.40 2.92 -10.66
C SER A 248 -40.63 2.57 -11.92
N LEU A 249 -39.51 3.25 -12.19
CA LEU A 249 -38.63 2.94 -13.34
C LEU A 249 -38.16 1.49 -13.31
N LYS A 250 -37.73 1.00 -12.14
CA LYS A 250 -37.30 -0.40 -11.99
C LYS A 250 -38.44 -1.40 -12.22
N GLY A 251 -39.66 -1.09 -11.76
CA GLY A 251 -40.84 -1.94 -11.94
C GLY A 251 -41.22 -2.11 -13.41
N GLU A 252 -40.99 -1.09 -14.22
CA GLU A 252 -41.24 -1.06 -15.67
C GLU A 252 -40.01 -1.47 -16.51
N GLY A 253 -38.93 -1.94 -15.88
CA GLY A 253 -37.71 -2.39 -16.58
C GLY A 253 -36.82 -1.28 -17.15
N TYR A 254 -37.01 -0.02 -16.75
CA TYR A 254 -36.20 1.12 -17.20
C TYR A 254 -34.94 1.35 -16.33
N PRO A 255 -33.91 2.03 -16.89
CA PRO A 255 -32.78 2.53 -16.11
C PRO A 255 -33.24 3.45 -14.97
N THR A 256 -32.59 3.34 -13.80
CA THR A 256 -32.98 4.07 -12.59
C THR A 256 -32.24 5.41 -12.41
N GLY A 257 -31.34 5.75 -13.33
CA GLY A 257 -30.58 7.00 -13.29
C GLY A 257 -31.39 8.18 -13.81
N ILE A 258 -31.22 9.34 -13.17
CA ILE A 258 -31.72 10.63 -13.70
C ILE A 258 -30.51 11.36 -14.30
N CYS A 259 -30.57 11.64 -15.60
CA CYS A 259 -29.58 12.45 -16.31
C CYS A 259 -30.21 13.82 -16.64
N THR A 260 -29.48 14.90 -16.36
CA THR A 260 -29.96 16.26 -16.64
C THR A 260 -28.82 17.08 -17.23
N LEU A 261 -29.06 17.70 -18.38
CA LEU A 261 -28.09 18.55 -19.07
C LEU A 261 -28.42 20.03 -18.80
N PHE A 262 -27.48 20.75 -18.18
CA PHE A 262 -27.59 22.18 -17.96
C PHE A 262 -26.92 22.90 -19.13
N TYR A 263 -27.70 23.63 -19.94
CA TYR A 263 -27.20 24.35 -21.12
C TYR A 263 -27.56 25.85 -21.06
N GLY A 264 -26.87 26.66 -21.87
CA GLY A 264 -27.05 28.12 -21.93
C GLY A 264 -25.73 28.90 -22.00
N ALA A 265 -25.79 30.21 -22.17
CA ALA A 265 -24.61 31.08 -22.32
C ALA A 265 -23.64 31.00 -21.12
N PRO A 266 -22.33 31.31 -21.29
CA PRO A 266 -21.39 31.42 -20.19
C PRO A 266 -21.89 32.39 -19.11
N GLY A 267 -21.61 32.10 -17.83
CA GLY A 267 -22.01 32.99 -16.73
C GLY A 267 -23.47 32.89 -16.26
N THR A 268 -24.33 32.09 -16.90
CA THR A 268 -25.75 31.95 -16.51
C THR A 268 -26.02 31.09 -15.25
N GLY A 269 -24.98 30.80 -14.47
CA GLY A 269 -25.14 30.09 -13.19
C GLY A 269 -25.46 28.59 -13.30
N LYS A 270 -25.13 27.92 -14.40
CA LYS A 270 -25.30 26.46 -14.58
C LYS A 270 -24.61 25.65 -13.49
N THR A 271 -23.29 25.85 -13.35
CA THR A 271 -22.45 25.16 -12.36
C THR A 271 -22.92 25.47 -10.94
N GLU A 272 -23.20 26.73 -10.64
CA GLU A 272 -23.71 27.14 -9.34
C GLU A 272 -25.09 26.53 -9.04
N GLY A 273 -25.96 26.41 -10.05
CA GLY A 273 -27.25 25.76 -9.94
C GLY A 273 -27.15 24.29 -9.51
N VAL A 274 -26.14 23.56 -9.99
CA VAL A 274 -25.86 22.17 -9.55
C VAL A 274 -25.46 22.13 -8.08
N TYR A 275 -24.58 23.03 -7.64
CA TYR A 275 -24.19 23.13 -6.22
C TYR A 275 -25.38 23.45 -5.31
N GLN A 276 -26.25 24.39 -5.70
CA GLN A 276 -27.43 24.73 -4.89
C GLN A 276 -28.46 23.59 -4.85
N ASN A 277 -28.62 22.83 -5.95
CA ASN A 277 -29.43 21.60 -5.98
C ASN A 277 -28.88 20.51 -5.05
N ALA A 278 -27.56 20.30 -5.08
CA ALA A 278 -26.88 19.34 -4.22
C ALA A 278 -27.09 19.67 -2.74
N LYS A 279 -26.91 20.96 -2.39
CA LYS A 279 -27.18 21.48 -1.05
C LYS A 279 -28.63 21.27 -0.63
N ALA A 280 -29.59 21.62 -1.49
CA ALA A 280 -31.02 21.50 -1.18
C ALA A 280 -31.50 20.06 -1.01
N THR A 281 -30.77 19.09 -1.57
CA THR A 281 -31.15 17.67 -1.54
C THR A 281 -30.24 16.80 -0.68
N GLY A 282 -29.24 17.38 -0.01
CA GLY A 282 -28.30 16.67 0.87
C GLY A 282 -27.36 15.73 0.12
N ARG A 283 -27.00 16.05 -1.14
CA ARG A 283 -26.11 15.24 -1.97
C ARG A 283 -24.71 15.83 -2.06
N ALA A 284 -23.71 14.97 -2.13
CA ALA A 284 -22.35 15.37 -2.50
C ALA A 284 -22.24 15.50 -4.02
N VAL A 285 -21.44 16.47 -4.49
CA VAL A 285 -21.20 16.79 -5.92
C VAL A 285 -19.76 17.09 -6.22
#